data_AF-A0A350HXW3-F1
#
_entry.id   AF-A0A350HXW3-F1
#
_cell.length_a   1.000
_cell.length_b   1.000
_cell.length_c   1.000
_cell.angle_alpha   90.00
_cell.angle_beta   90.00
_cell.angle_gamma   90.00
#
_symmetry.space_group_name_H-M   'P 1'
#
loop_
_entity.id
_entity.type
_entity.pdbx_description
1 polymer ?
#
loop_
_entity_poly.entity_id
_entity_poly.type
_entity_poly.pdbx_seq_one_letter_code
_entity_poly.pdbx_strand_id
1 'polypeptide(L)' 'MNQGQAAENITAPKESGFVSLFNGTNLDGWINVNCAPSTWTVKEGLIHCTGVPTGALRTEKQYENFILELEWR' A
#
# COMPACT_ATOMS: atom_id res chain seq x y z
N MET A 1 -33.79 -4.43 14.22
CA MET A 1 -32.81 -5.55 14.13
C MET A 1 -32.84 -6.03 12.69
N ASN A 2 -31.82 -5.96 11.84
CA ASN A 2 -30.46 -5.44 11.92
C ASN A 2 -30.19 -4.79 10.55
N GLN A 3 -29.60 -3.60 10.57
CA GLN A 3 -29.12 -2.95 9.36
C GLN A 3 -27.84 -3.67 8.92
N GLY A 4 -27.81 -4.19 7.70
CA GLY A 4 -26.59 -4.64 7.05
C GLY A 4 -25.86 -3.42 6.51
N GLN A 5 -24.92 -2.90 7.27
CA GLN A 5 -24.06 -1.80 6.84
C GLN A 5 -22.94 -2.39 5.99
N ALA A 6 -22.98 -2.11 4.69
CA ALA A 6 -21.89 -2.39 3.77
C ALA A 6 -20.64 -1.64 4.24
N ALA A 7 -19.49 -2.32 4.25
CA ALA A 7 -18.21 -1.70 4.55
C ALA A 7 -17.94 -0.61 3.50
N GLU A 8 -18.03 0.65 3.91
CA GLU A 8 -17.58 1.77 3.11
C GLU A 8 -16.07 1.61 2.91
N ASN A 9 -15.65 1.33 1.68
CA ASN A 9 -14.25 1.36 1.29
C ASN A 9 -13.71 2.77 1.54
N ILE A 10 -12.97 2.93 2.64
CA ILE A 10 -12.26 4.16 3.02
C ILE A 10 -11.25 4.45 1.90
N THR A 11 -11.67 5.22 0.90
CA THR A 11 -10.77 5.77 -0.10
C THR A 11 -10.21 7.04 0.50
N ALA A 12 -8.90 7.10 0.73
CA ALA A 12 -8.24 8.30 1.22
C ALA A 12 -8.67 9.54 0.39
N PRO A 13 -8.90 10.70 1.02
CA PRO A 13 -9.29 11.91 0.31
C PRO A 13 -8.29 12.20 -0.82
N LYS A 14 -8.79 12.39 -2.05
CA LYS A 14 -7.97 12.92 -3.15
C LYS A 14 -7.71 14.40 -2.87
N GLU A 15 -6.66 14.70 -2.12
CA GLU A 15 -6.10 16.04 -2.13
C GLU A 15 -5.69 16.38 -3.56
N SER A 16 -6.05 17.57 -4.04
CA SER A 16 -5.83 17.97 -5.43
C SER A 16 -4.33 18.00 -5.73
N GLY A 17 -3.83 16.98 -6.43
CA GLY A 17 -2.44 16.87 -6.87
C GLY A 17 -1.74 15.57 -6.48
N PHE A 18 -2.21 14.87 -5.44
CA PHE A 18 -1.62 13.59 -5.02
C PHE A 18 -2.28 12.39 -5.72
N VAL A 19 -1.45 11.39 -6.03
CA VAL A 19 -1.89 10.10 -6.57
C VAL A 19 -1.59 9.04 -5.53
N SER A 20 -2.60 8.28 -5.12
CA SER A 20 -2.38 7.21 -4.15
C SER A 20 -1.51 6.10 -4.76
N LEU A 21 -0.43 5.74 -4.07
CA LEU A 21 0.44 4.61 -4.44
C LEU A 21 -0.06 3.28 -3.87
N PHE A 22 -0.96 3.30 -2.89
CA PHE A 22 -1.49 2.11 -2.24
C PHE A 22 -3.01 2.17 -2.17
N ASN A 23 -3.66 1.06 -2.49
CA ASN A 23 -5.11 0.96 -2.56
C ASN A 23 -5.77 0.51 -1.25
N GLY A 24 -4.99 0.31 -0.18
CA GLY A 24 -5.50 -0.12 1.12
C GLY A 24 -5.79 -1.62 1.25
N THR A 25 -5.69 -2.41 0.17
CA THR A 25 -6.20 -3.79 0.16
C THR A 25 -5.18 -4.83 -0.32
N ASN A 26 -4.32 -4.48 -1.27
CA ASN A 26 -3.33 -5.41 -1.84
C ASN A 26 -2.09 -4.66 -2.37
N LEU A 27 -1.15 -5.39 -2.94
CA LEU A 27 0.11 -4.85 -3.47
C LEU A 27 0.08 -4.60 -4.99
N ASP A 28 -1.10 -4.43 -5.59
CA ASP A 28 -1.19 -4.05 -7.01
C ASP A 28 -0.47 -2.71 -7.23
N GLY A 29 0.35 -2.63 -8.28
CA GLY A 29 1.21 -1.47 -8.52
C GLY A 29 2.56 -1.51 -7.78
N TRP A 30 2.85 -2.60 -7.05
CA TRP A 30 4.12 -2.82 -6.36
C TRP A 30 4.86 -4.06 -6.87
N ILE A 31 6.18 -3.97 -6.93
CA ILE A 31 7.08 -5.05 -7.30
C ILE A 31 7.88 -5.48 -6.07
N ASN A 32 7.79 -6.76 -5.75
CA ASN A 32 8.64 -7.44 -4.77
C ASN A 32 10.02 -7.70 -5.41
N VAL A 33 11.07 -7.12 -4.82
CA VAL A 33 12.44 -7.21 -5.33
C VAL A 33 13.30 -7.98 -4.33
N ASN A 34 13.70 -9.19 -4.74
CA ASN A 34 14.57 -10.09 -3.98
C ASN A 34 14.02 -10.50 -2.60
N CYS A 35 12.70 -10.54 -2.41
CA CYS A 35 12.09 -11.07 -1.19
C CYS A 35 11.31 -12.36 -1.44
N ALA A 36 10.97 -13.05 -0.35
CA ALA A 36 10.01 -14.14 -0.41
C ALA A 36 8.58 -13.59 -0.65
N PRO A 37 7.64 -14.40 -1.16
CA PRO A 37 6.24 -14.00 -1.30
C PRO A 37 5.59 -13.58 0.02
N SER A 38 6.09 -14.09 1.16
CA SER A 38 5.61 -13.76 2.50
C SER A 38 6.27 -12.52 3.12
N THR A 39 7.28 -11.93 2.47
CA THR A 39 8.03 -10.82 3.07
C THR A 39 7.19 -9.55 3.14
N TRP A 40 6.40 -9.29 2.10
CA TRP A 40 5.51 -8.14 1.97
C TRP A 40 4.07 -8.62 1.89
N THR A 41 3.23 -8.13 2.79
CA THR A 41 1.79 -8.48 2.87
C THR A 41 0.99 -7.24 3.19
N VAL A 42 -0.34 -7.28 3.00
CA VAL A 42 -1.25 -6.26 3.54
C VAL A 42 -1.90 -6.79 4.81
N LYS A 43 -1.82 -6.04 5.90
CA LYS A 43 -2.46 -6.33 7.19
C LYS A 43 -3.13 -5.08 7.70
N GLU A 44 -4.41 -5.18 8.07
CA GLU A 44 -5.17 -4.05 8.65
C GLU A 44 -5.12 -2.77 7.80
N GLY A 45 -5.12 -2.92 6.47
CA GLY A 45 -5.01 -1.79 5.55
C GLY A 45 -3.64 -1.13 5.53
N LEU A 46 -2.57 -1.82 5.94
CA LEU A 46 -1.19 -1.36 5.92
C LEU A 46 -0.31 -2.34 5.17
N ILE A 47 0.70 -1.81 4.46
CA ILE A 47 1.79 -2.62 3.93
C ILE A 47 2.67 -3.06 5.12
N HIS A 48 2.81 -4.36 5.30
CA HIS A 48 3.58 -4.98 6.39
C HIS A 48 4.79 -5.73 5.84
N CYS A 49 5.98 -5.40 6.36
CA CYS A 49 7.25 -6.04 6.03
C CYS A 49 7.73 -6.93 7.18
N THR A 50 8.14 -8.17 6.88
CA THR A 50 8.82 -9.03 7.86
C THR A 50 10.32 -8.76 7.97
N GLY A 51 10.90 -8.08 6.98
CA GLY A 51 12.35 -7.86 6.87
C GLY A 51 13.17 -9.09 6.50
N VAL A 52 12.55 -10.25 6.24
CA VAL A 52 13.24 -11.52 5.98
C VAL A 52 12.75 -12.17 4.68
N PRO A 53 13.65 -12.49 3.73
CA PRO A 53 15.04 -12.00 3.64
C PRO A 53 15.08 -10.49 3.38
N THR A 54 16.26 -9.88 3.52
CA THR A 54 16.48 -8.48 3.16
C THR A 54 16.26 -8.28 1.66
N GLY A 55 15.39 -7.33 1.32
CA GLY A 55 15.13 -6.89 -0.04
C GLY A 55 14.29 -5.62 -0.02
N ALA A 56 13.58 -5.33 -1.11
CA ALA A 56 12.81 -4.10 -1.22
C ALA A 56 11.44 -4.33 -1.87
N LEU A 57 10.50 -3.44 -1.53
CA LEU A 57 9.27 -3.24 -2.30
C LEU A 57 9.38 -1.90 -3.01
N ARG A 58 9.02 -1.85 -4.29
CA ARG A 58 9.01 -0.61 -5.07
C ARG A 58 7.74 -0.48 -5.88
N THR A 59 7.39 0.72 -6.30
CA THR A 59 6.33 0.92 -7.29
C THR A 59 6.72 0.30 -8.64
N GLU A 60 5.73 -0.15 -9.40
CA GLU A 60 5.89 -0.56 -10.79
C GLU A 60 6.41 0.60 -11.65
N LYS A 61 5.74 1.75 -11.50
CA LYS A 61 6.08 2.99 -12.20
C LYS A 61 7.30 3.65 -11.56
N GLN A 62 8.15 4.22 -12.40
CA GLN A 62 9.27 5.05 -11.97
C GLN A 62 8.83 6.52 -11.93
N TYR A 63 9.34 7.25 -10.94
CA TYR A 63 9.06 8.65 -10.74
C TYR A 63 10.37 9.41 -10.57
N GLU A 64 10.38 10.65 -11.05
CA GLU A 64 11.42 11.64 -10.79
C GLU A 64 10.75 12.94 -10.36
N ASN A 65 11.44 13.76 -9.57
CA ASN A 65 10.97 15.10 -9.12
C ASN A 65 9.56 15.08 -8.52
N PHE A 66 9.40 14.44 -7.36
CA PHE A 66 8.10 14.27 -6.70
C PHE A 66 8.12 14.74 -5.25
N ILE A 67 6.92 15.01 -4.72
CA ILE A 67 6.66 15.10 -3.29
C ILE A 67 6.03 13.76 -2.88
N LEU A 68 6.60 13.11 -1.87
CA LEU A 68 6.09 11.85 -1.32
C LEU A 68 5.63 12.08 0.10
N GLU A 69 4.39 11.68 0.37
CA GLU A 69 3.82 11.61 1.70
C GLU A 69 3.50 10.15 2.02
N LEU A 70 3.91 9.70 3.21
CA LEU A 70 3.62 8.37 3.72
C LEU A 70 3.59 8.38 5.25
N GLU A 71 2.79 7.48 5.81
CA GLU A 71 2.76 7.18 7.23
C GLU A 71 3.28 5.75 7.47
N TRP A 72 3.91 5.52 8.62
CA TRP A 72 4.46 4.21 9.00
C TRP A 72 4.35 3.99 10.52
N ARG A 73 4.52 2.74 10.95
CA ARG A 73 4.48 2.30 12.34
C ARG A 73 5.60 1.30 12.62
#